data_AF-A0A0C9YDP2-F1
#
_entry.id   AF-A0A0C9YDP2-F1
#
_cell.length_a   1.000
_cell.length_b   1.000
_cell.length_c   1.000
_cell.angle_alpha   90.00
_cell.angle_beta   90.00
_cell.angle_gamma   90.00
#
_symmetry.space_group_name_H-M   'P 1'
#
loop_
_entity.id
_entity.type
_entity.pdbx_description
1 polymer ?
#
loop_
_entity_poly.entity_id
_entity_poly.type
_entity_poly.pdbx_seq_one_letter_code
_entity_poly.pdbx_strand_id
1 'polypeptide(L)'
;DHRKYVFVDTPGFEGSVRPARDVLHTIADWLGEKYREGALLTGVIFTYDVTDSQMYDSLSESLDILCCICGDKAAGRVRLVTTMWDQVENPRLAENTVLQLETNLWKPLIDAGARHMRFENSRQSAWAIIEDLGIEREAFLLQQELVDAEKHLYETFAGRALYLQLQKLSREELQPKKR
;
A
#
# COMPACT_ATOMS: atom_id res chain seq x y z
N ASP A 1 2.42 -15.85 -26.36
CA ASP A 1 2.70 -14.45 -25.97
C ASP A 1 3.81 -14.35 -24.94
N HIS A 2 4.91 -13.70 -25.27
CA HIS A 2 6.02 -13.46 -24.34
C HIS A 2 5.88 -12.08 -23.69
N ARG A 3 4.93 -11.95 -22.75
CA ARG A 3 4.82 -10.74 -21.90
C ARG A 3 5.90 -10.79 -20.81
N LYS A 4 6.62 -9.69 -20.63
CA LYS A 4 7.58 -9.53 -19.54
C LYS A 4 6.89 -8.88 -18.35
N TYR A 5 6.98 -9.52 -17.20
CA TYR A 5 6.47 -9.01 -15.93
C TYR A 5 7.65 -8.64 -15.03
N VAL A 6 7.56 -7.51 -14.36
CA VAL A 6 8.53 -7.06 -13.37
C VAL A 6 7.76 -6.84 -12.07
N PHE A 7 8.17 -7.54 -11.02
CA PHE A 7 7.63 -7.38 -9.68
C PHE A 7 8.68 -6.69 -8.83
N VAL A 8 8.24 -5.71 -8.06
CA VAL A 8 9.09 -4.92 -7.18
C VAL A 8 8.60 -5.19 -5.77
N ASP A 9 9.41 -5.90 -5.00
CA ASP A 9 9.12 -6.14 -3.60
C ASP A 9 9.61 -4.94 -2.79
N THR A 10 8.74 -4.42 -1.92
CA THR A 10 9.01 -3.23 -1.13
C THR A 10 9.10 -3.62 0.35
N PRO A 11 10.02 -3.02 1.12
CA PRO A 11 9.95 -3.12 2.57
C PRO A 11 8.56 -2.66 3.07
N GLY A 12 7.98 -3.37 4.03
CA GLY A 12 6.73 -2.94 4.67
C GLY A 12 6.94 -1.72 5.56
N PHE A 13 5.90 -0.88 5.66
CA PHE A 13 5.86 0.24 6.63
C PHE A 13 5.66 -0.23 8.07
N GLU A 14 5.11 -1.44 8.23
CA GLU A 14 4.78 -2.04 9.52
C GLU A 14 6.01 -2.79 10.07
N GLY A 15 6.46 -2.41 11.27
CA GLY A 15 7.49 -3.15 12.02
C GLY A 15 8.60 -2.27 12.62
N SER A 16 9.17 -2.73 13.73
CA SER A 16 10.20 -2.01 14.50
C SER A 16 11.61 -2.06 13.91
N VAL A 17 11.82 -2.83 12.84
CA VAL A 17 13.16 -3.10 12.28
C VAL A 17 13.68 -1.93 11.45
N ARG A 18 12.80 -1.24 10.73
CA ARG A 18 13.15 -0.05 9.95
C ARG A 18 12.14 1.07 10.20
N PRO A 19 12.61 2.30 10.48
CA PRO A 19 11.75 3.47 10.53
C PRO A 19 10.94 3.64 9.23
N ALA A 20 9.65 3.96 9.34
CA ALA A 20 8.77 4.20 8.18
C ALA A 20 9.32 5.26 7.20
N ARG A 21 10.12 6.23 7.70
CA ARG A 21 10.84 7.20 6.86
C ARG A 21 11.88 6.57 5.95
N ASP A 22 12.59 5.56 6.43
CA ASP A 22 13.65 4.88 5.66
C ASP A 22 13.00 3.97 4.60
N VAL A 23 11.84 3.39 4.92
CA VAL A 23 10.99 2.65 3.98
C VAL A 23 10.50 3.57 2.87
N LEU A 24 9.90 4.72 3.21
CA LEU A 24 9.42 5.68 2.22
C LEU A 24 10.57 6.20 1.35
N HIS A 25 11.73 6.49 1.94
CA HIS A 25 12.91 6.95 1.19
C HIS A 25 13.37 5.90 0.17
N THR A 26 13.42 4.63 0.58
CA THR A 26 13.81 3.53 -0.32
C THR A 26 12.85 3.40 -1.51
N ILE A 27 11.53 3.50 -1.24
CA ILE A 27 10.50 3.45 -2.28
C ILE A 27 10.62 4.66 -3.21
N ALA A 28 10.78 5.87 -2.65
CA ALA A 28 10.89 7.12 -3.39
C ALA A 28 12.11 7.17 -4.30
N ASP A 29 13.28 6.75 -3.81
CA ASP A 29 14.51 6.71 -4.59
C ASP A 29 14.36 5.79 -5.80
N TRP A 30 13.84 4.58 -5.57
CA TRP A 30 13.64 3.60 -6.63
C TRP A 30 12.61 4.10 -7.66
N LEU A 31 11.46 4.62 -7.21
CA LEU A 31 10.42 5.14 -8.10
C LEU A 31 10.92 6.33 -8.93
N GLY A 32 11.65 7.26 -8.30
CA GLY A 32 12.21 8.43 -8.97
C GLY A 32 13.29 8.06 -9.98
N GLU A 33 14.19 7.14 -9.64
CA GLU A 33 15.19 6.61 -10.57
C GLU A 33 14.52 5.96 -11.79
N LYS A 34 13.57 5.04 -11.57
CA LYS A 34 12.92 4.33 -12.67
C LYS A 34 12.03 5.22 -13.52
N TYR A 35 11.40 6.23 -12.94
CA TYR A 35 10.64 7.18 -13.72
C TYR A 35 11.52 8.03 -14.64
N ARG A 36 12.72 8.46 -14.18
CA ARG A 36 13.71 9.15 -15.04
C ARG A 36 14.19 8.27 -16.20
N GLU A 37 14.23 6.95 -16.00
CA GLU A 37 14.50 5.96 -17.04
C GLU A 37 13.28 5.69 -17.97
N GLY A 38 12.14 6.34 -17.73
CA GLY A 38 10.91 6.21 -18.51
C GLY A 38 9.99 5.07 -18.08
N ALA A 39 10.21 4.47 -16.90
CA ALA A 39 9.37 3.40 -16.39
C ALA A 39 8.04 3.93 -15.82
N LEU A 40 6.94 3.37 -16.32
CA LEU A 40 5.58 3.58 -15.81
C LEU A 40 5.07 2.29 -15.14
N LEU A 41 4.11 2.44 -14.22
CA LEU A 41 3.63 1.35 -13.39
C LEU A 41 2.22 0.93 -13.79
N THR A 42 1.97 -0.38 -13.80
CA THR A 42 0.63 -0.93 -14.05
C THR A 42 -0.27 -0.78 -12.82
N GLY A 43 0.29 -0.92 -11.63
CA GLY A 43 -0.46 -0.82 -10.39
C GLY A 43 0.31 -1.32 -9.18
N VAL A 44 -0.40 -1.36 -8.05
CA VAL A 44 0.12 -1.83 -6.75
C VAL A 44 -0.70 -3.00 -6.26
N ILE A 45 0.00 -3.99 -5.71
CA ILE A 45 -0.59 -5.07 -4.93
C ILE A 45 -0.27 -4.77 -3.47
N PHE A 46 -1.28 -4.42 -2.69
CA PHE A 46 -1.17 -4.22 -1.25
C PHE A 46 -1.68 -5.49 -0.56
N THR A 47 -0.81 -6.19 0.16
CA THR A 47 -1.16 -7.46 0.80
C THR A 47 -1.56 -7.28 2.25
N TYR A 48 -2.57 -8.03 2.69
CA TYR A 48 -3.01 -8.12 4.07
C TYR A 48 -3.10 -9.59 4.49
N ASP A 49 -2.40 -9.94 5.56
CA ASP A 49 -2.47 -11.27 6.17
C ASP A 49 -3.75 -11.38 7.01
N VAL A 50 -4.66 -12.29 6.63
CA VAL A 50 -5.94 -12.45 7.36
C VAL A 50 -5.80 -13.20 8.69
N THR A 51 -4.63 -13.77 8.95
CA THR A 51 -4.28 -14.39 10.24
C THR A 51 -3.67 -13.39 11.20
N ASP A 52 -3.15 -12.27 10.69
CA ASP A 52 -2.55 -11.25 11.52
C ASP A 52 -3.63 -10.47 12.29
N SER A 53 -3.38 -10.27 13.58
CA SER A 53 -4.24 -9.50 14.49
C SER A 53 -3.85 -8.02 14.53
N GLN A 54 -3.11 -7.56 13.52
CA GLN A 54 -2.49 -6.26 13.48
C GLN A 54 -3.47 -5.14 13.85
N MET A 55 -2.98 -4.17 14.63
CA MET A 55 -3.79 -3.05 15.05
C MET A 55 -4.24 -2.27 13.82
N TYR A 56 -5.55 -2.05 13.71
CA TYR A 56 -6.18 -1.32 12.61
C TYR A 56 -5.50 0.04 12.31
N ASP A 57 -4.90 0.67 13.32
CA ASP A 57 -4.17 1.94 13.21
C ASP A 57 -2.90 1.84 12.34
N SER A 58 -2.06 0.80 12.50
CA SER A 58 -0.82 0.67 11.70
C SER A 58 -1.12 0.41 10.22
N LEU A 59 -2.17 -0.36 9.97
CA LEU A 59 -2.67 -0.63 8.62
C LEU A 59 -3.20 0.65 7.96
N SER A 60 -3.92 1.49 8.72
CA SER A 60 -4.41 2.78 8.24
C SER A 60 -3.25 3.70 7.84
N GLU A 61 -2.20 3.75 8.65
CA GLU A 61 -1.04 4.62 8.38
C GLU A 61 -0.31 4.21 7.08
N SER A 62 -0.13 2.91 6.88
CA SER A 62 0.46 2.35 5.66
C SER A 62 -0.38 2.66 4.42
N LEU A 63 -1.70 2.55 4.54
CA LEU A 63 -2.63 2.84 3.45
C LEU A 63 -2.66 4.34 3.10
N ASP A 64 -2.60 5.24 4.08
CA ASP A 64 -2.55 6.68 3.83
C ASP A 64 -1.30 7.06 3.01
N ILE A 65 -0.14 6.49 3.35
CA ILE A 65 1.08 6.68 2.57
C ILE A 65 0.92 6.09 1.17
N LEU A 66 0.38 4.88 1.04
CA LEU A 66 0.12 4.25 -0.26
C LEU A 66 -0.77 5.14 -1.15
N CYS A 67 -1.86 5.68 -0.60
CA CYS A 67 -2.75 6.60 -1.31
C CYS A 67 -1.98 7.81 -1.81
N CYS A 68 -1.12 8.38 -0.98
CA CYS A 68 -0.30 9.53 -1.35
C CYS A 68 0.77 9.19 -2.40
N ILE A 69 1.31 7.97 -2.39
CA ILE A 69 2.25 7.50 -3.42
C ILE A 69 1.54 7.41 -4.76
N CYS A 70 0.38 6.74 -4.79
CA CYS A 70 -0.38 6.47 -6.00
C CYS A 70 -1.02 7.75 -6.58
N GLY A 71 -1.66 8.54 -5.71
CA GLY A 71 -2.54 9.66 -6.06
C GLY A 71 -3.93 9.21 -6.49
N ASP A 72 -4.88 10.15 -6.50
CA ASP A 72 -6.32 9.89 -6.73
C ASP A 72 -6.60 9.16 -8.06
N LYS A 73 -5.80 9.43 -9.10
CA LYS A 73 -5.97 8.82 -10.43
C LYS A 73 -5.55 7.36 -10.48
N ALA A 74 -4.82 6.87 -9.48
CA ALA A 74 -4.25 5.53 -9.47
C ALA A 74 -4.95 4.58 -8.49
N ALA A 75 -5.99 5.00 -7.78
CA ALA A 75 -6.78 4.10 -6.91
C ALA A 75 -7.33 2.89 -7.68
N GLY A 76 -7.80 3.10 -8.92
CA GLY A 76 -8.19 2.02 -9.86
C GLY A 76 -7.10 0.97 -10.15
N ARG A 77 -5.85 1.29 -9.85
CA ARG A 77 -4.66 0.46 -10.05
C ARG A 77 -4.15 -0.17 -8.76
N VAL A 78 -4.91 -0.09 -7.67
CA VAL A 78 -4.60 -0.77 -6.41
C VAL A 78 -5.40 -2.05 -6.32
N ARG A 79 -4.72 -3.16 -6.02
CA ARG A 79 -5.34 -4.40 -5.57
C ARG A 79 -5.04 -4.60 -4.10
N LEU A 80 -6.09 -4.62 -3.30
CA LEU A 80 -6.05 -4.98 -1.90
C LEU A 80 -6.16 -6.50 -1.87
N VAL A 81 -5.11 -7.20 -1.47
CA VAL A 81 -5.02 -8.66 -1.58
C VAL A 81 -4.95 -9.30 -0.22
N THR A 82 -5.95 -10.11 0.11
CA THR A 82 -5.94 -10.91 1.34
C THR A 82 -5.19 -12.23 1.14
N THR A 83 -4.25 -12.54 2.03
CA THR A 83 -3.34 -13.70 1.93
C THR A 83 -3.45 -14.62 3.14
N MET A 84 -2.77 -15.78 3.13
CA MET A 84 -2.69 -16.78 4.22
C MET A 84 -4.03 -17.42 4.62
N TRP A 85 -4.98 -17.48 3.69
CA TRP A 85 -6.28 -18.11 3.91
C TRP A 85 -6.21 -19.61 4.25
N ASP A 86 -5.15 -20.29 3.83
CA ASP A 86 -4.83 -21.68 4.14
C ASP A 86 -4.34 -21.89 5.59
N GLN A 87 -4.00 -20.81 6.30
CA GLN A 87 -3.55 -20.84 7.70
C GLN A 87 -4.62 -20.37 8.69
N VAL A 88 -5.83 -20.08 8.22
CA VAL A 88 -6.92 -19.56 9.05
C VAL A 88 -7.51 -20.66 9.93
N GLU A 89 -7.40 -20.49 11.26
CA GLU A 89 -8.03 -21.40 12.22
C GLU A 89 -9.55 -21.23 12.31
N ASN A 90 -10.04 -19.98 12.20
CA ASN A 90 -11.46 -19.65 12.26
C ASN A 90 -11.91 -18.88 11.01
N PRO A 91 -12.41 -19.58 9.97
CA PRO A 91 -12.81 -18.97 8.71
C PRO A 91 -13.86 -17.87 8.86
N ARG A 92 -14.82 -18.04 9.78
CA ARG A 92 -15.88 -17.04 10.00
C ARG A 92 -15.33 -15.74 10.59
N LEU A 93 -14.34 -15.84 11.47
CA LEU A 93 -13.68 -14.66 12.03
C LEU A 93 -12.90 -13.91 10.95
N ALA A 94 -12.11 -14.64 10.14
CA ALA A 94 -11.35 -14.04 9.04
C ALA A 94 -12.27 -13.38 8.00
N GLU A 95 -13.36 -14.03 7.61
CA GLU A 95 -14.38 -13.43 6.73
C GLU A 95 -14.98 -12.15 7.31
N ASN A 96 -15.29 -12.14 8.61
CA ASN A 96 -15.80 -10.94 9.27
C ASN A 96 -14.73 -9.82 9.32
N THR A 97 -13.47 -10.14 9.59
CA THR A 97 -12.36 -9.17 9.54
C THR A 97 -12.26 -8.53 8.16
N VAL A 98 -12.29 -9.33 7.10
CA VAL A 98 -12.22 -8.84 5.72
C VAL A 98 -13.43 -7.96 5.39
N LEU A 99 -14.64 -8.35 5.80
CA LEU A 99 -15.83 -7.52 5.65
C LEU A 99 -15.65 -6.17 6.37
N GLN A 100 -15.11 -6.14 7.59
CA GLN A 100 -14.83 -4.90 8.31
C GLN A 100 -13.80 -4.02 7.58
N LEU A 101 -12.79 -4.61 6.94
CA LEU A 101 -11.85 -3.87 6.12
C LEU A 101 -12.57 -3.24 4.93
N GLU A 102 -13.35 -4.02 4.17
CA GLU A 102 -14.10 -3.53 3.01
C GLU A 102 -15.11 -2.43 3.34
N THR A 103 -15.83 -2.55 4.47
CA THR A 103 -16.87 -1.59 4.85
C THR A 103 -16.33 -0.35 5.55
N ASN A 104 -15.11 -0.40 6.07
CA ASN A 104 -14.50 0.70 6.81
C ASN A 104 -13.18 1.14 6.15
N LEU A 105 -12.06 0.48 6.44
CA LEU A 105 -10.73 0.97 6.12
C LEU A 105 -10.48 1.10 4.61
N TRP A 106 -10.87 0.08 3.87
CA TRP A 106 -10.71 0.01 2.43
C TRP A 106 -11.84 0.68 1.67
N LYS A 107 -12.92 1.07 2.35
CA LYS A 107 -14.10 1.66 1.71
C LYS A 107 -13.75 2.88 0.84
N PRO A 108 -12.94 3.86 1.29
CA PRO A 108 -12.59 5.01 0.46
C PRO A 108 -11.78 4.62 -0.78
N LEU A 109 -10.88 3.63 -0.65
CA LEU A 109 -10.08 3.11 -1.74
C LEU A 109 -10.93 2.36 -2.76
N ILE A 110 -11.84 1.51 -2.29
CA ILE A 110 -12.79 0.76 -3.11
C ILE A 110 -13.71 1.72 -3.86
N ASP A 111 -14.20 2.76 -3.19
CA ASP A 111 -15.02 3.81 -3.81
C ASP A 111 -14.26 4.60 -4.89
N ALA A 112 -12.94 4.75 -4.72
CA ALA A 112 -12.05 5.35 -5.70
C ALA A 112 -11.58 4.38 -6.81
N GLY A 113 -12.05 3.13 -6.79
CA GLY A 113 -11.83 2.14 -7.85
C GLY A 113 -10.83 1.03 -7.52
N ALA A 114 -10.22 1.01 -6.33
CA ALA A 114 -9.42 -0.12 -5.88
C ALA A 114 -10.30 -1.38 -5.81
N ARG A 115 -9.68 -2.55 -5.97
CA ARG A 115 -10.39 -3.82 -5.88
C ARG A 115 -9.78 -4.72 -4.83
N HIS A 116 -10.64 -5.30 -3.98
CA HIS A 116 -10.23 -6.39 -3.11
C HIS A 116 -10.21 -7.72 -3.88
N MET A 117 -9.16 -8.51 -3.68
CA MET A 117 -9.01 -9.85 -4.23
C MET A 117 -8.45 -10.80 -3.18
N ARG A 118 -8.89 -12.06 -3.21
CA ARG A 118 -8.39 -13.11 -2.33
C ARG A 118 -7.28 -13.92 -3.02
N PHE A 119 -6.13 -14.05 -2.35
CA PHE A 119 -5.05 -14.92 -2.80
C PHE A 119 -5.16 -16.29 -2.13
N GLU A 120 -5.57 -17.30 -2.91
CA GLU A 120 -5.82 -18.68 -2.46
C GLU A 120 -4.55 -19.55 -2.42
N ASN A 121 -3.38 -18.94 -2.20
CA ASN A 121 -2.07 -19.61 -2.22
C ASN A 121 -1.85 -20.51 -3.46
N SER A 122 -2.39 -20.09 -4.62
CA SER A 122 -2.34 -20.87 -5.86
C SER A 122 -1.79 -20.04 -7.01
N ARG A 123 -1.19 -20.72 -8.00
CA ARG A 123 -0.73 -20.08 -9.23
C ARG A 123 -1.89 -19.39 -9.95
N GLN A 124 -3.06 -20.02 -9.99
CA GLN A 124 -4.25 -19.49 -10.65
C GLN A 124 -4.71 -18.18 -10.01
N SER A 125 -4.80 -18.10 -8.68
CA SER A 125 -5.17 -16.88 -7.99
C SER A 125 -4.12 -15.77 -8.15
N ALA A 126 -2.83 -16.10 -8.16
CA ALA A 126 -1.78 -15.11 -8.44
C ALA A 126 -1.95 -14.48 -9.83
N TRP A 127 -2.14 -15.29 -10.86
CA TRP A 127 -2.34 -14.78 -12.22
C TRP A 127 -3.64 -14.00 -12.37
N ALA A 128 -4.73 -14.43 -11.71
CA ALA A 128 -5.98 -13.67 -11.71
C ALA A 128 -5.80 -12.24 -11.15
N ILE A 129 -5.02 -12.07 -10.07
CA ILE A 129 -4.70 -10.75 -9.50
C ILE A 129 -3.91 -9.89 -10.50
N ILE A 130 -2.89 -10.49 -11.14
CA ILE A 130 -2.03 -9.78 -12.10
C ILE A 130 -2.81 -9.39 -13.35
N GLU A 131 -3.67 -10.27 -13.86
CA GLU A 131 -4.50 -10.03 -15.05
C GLU A 131 -5.56 -8.97 -14.78
N ASP A 132 -6.11 -8.93 -13.57
CA ASP A 132 -7.10 -7.95 -13.16
C ASP A 132 -6.53 -6.52 -13.07
N LEU A 133 -5.23 -6.36 -12.81
CA LEU A 133 -4.52 -5.06 -12.93
C LEU A 133 -4.45 -4.54 -14.36
N GLY A 134 -4.62 -5.41 -15.36
CA GLY A 134 -4.57 -5.04 -16.77
C GLY A 134 -3.15 -4.78 -17.29
N ILE A 135 -3.04 -3.95 -18.32
CA ILE A 135 -1.77 -3.68 -19.03
C ILE A 135 -1.44 -2.19 -19.18
N GLU A 136 -2.39 -1.32 -18.82
CA GLU A 136 -2.20 0.13 -18.89
C GLU A 136 -1.17 0.57 -17.84
N ARG A 137 -0.36 1.55 -18.19
CA ARG A 137 0.71 2.05 -17.30
C ARG A 137 0.62 3.55 -17.19
N GLU A 138 0.77 4.04 -15.96
CA GLU A 138 0.81 5.47 -15.66
C GLU A 138 1.90 5.77 -14.65
N ALA A 139 2.27 7.06 -14.58
CA ALA A 139 3.12 7.57 -13.52
C ALA A 139 2.28 7.69 -12.25
N PHE A 140 2.80 7.22 -11.14
CA PHE A 140 2.22 7.51 -9.83
C PHE A 140 2.51 8.94 -9.41
N LEU A 141 1.67 9.48 -8.53
CA LEU A 141 1.82 10.86 -8.05
C LEU A 141 3.22 11.11 -7.48
N LEU A 142 3.77 10.20 -6.68
CA LEU A 142 5.11 10.37 -6.14
C LEU A 142 6.20 10.46 -7.22
N GLN A 143 6.06 9.73 -8.34
CA GLN A 143 6.99 9.82 -9.46
C GLN A 143 6.95 11.23 -10.09
N GLN A 144 5.74 11.75 -10.32
CA GLN A 144 5.53 13.09 -10.87
C GLN A 144 6.03 14.17 -9.91
N GLU A 145 5.77 14.03 -8.60
CA GLU A 145 6.22 14.98 -7.59
C GLU A 145 7.75 15.06 -7.52
N LEU A 146 8.43 13.91 -7.51
CA LEU A 146 9.89 13.85 -7.37
C LEU A 146 10.64 14.28 -8.64
N VAL A 147 10.07 14.07 -9.82
CA VAL A 147 10.78 14.24 -11.09
C VAL A 147 10.22 15.39 -11.91
N ASP A 148 8.91 15.41 -12.18
CA ASP A 148 8.31 16.45 -13.04
C ASP A 148 8.18 17.78 -12.30
N ALA A 149 7.86 17.72 -11.00
CA ALA A 149 7.75 18.89 -10.13
C ALA A 149 9.01 19.18 -9.30
N GLU A 150 10.06 18.36 -9.46
CA GLU A 150 11.36 18.48 -8.79
C GLU A 150 11.28 18.68 -7.26
N LYS A 151 10.26 18.11 -6.60
CA LYS A 151 10.08 18.23 -5.16
C LYS A 151 11.07 17.35 -4.41
N HIS A 152 11.55 17.83 -3.28
CA HIS A 152 12.18 16.95 -2.30
C HIS A 152 11.13 16.03 -1.65
N LEU A 153 11.56 14.85 -1.18
CA LEU A 153 10.64 13.85 -0.61
C LEU A 153 9.76 14.42 0.51
N TYR A 154 10.29 15.29 1.38
CA TYR A 154 9.53 15.90 2.48
C TYR A 154 8.44 16.89 2.00
N GLU A 155 8.50 17.34 0.75
CA GLU A 155 7.52 18.24 0.12
C GLU A 155 6.43 17.49 -0.66
N THR A 156 6.57 16.17 -0.81
CA THR A 156 5.58 15.32 -1.48
C THR A 156 4.36 15.09 -0.58
N PHE A 157 3.24 14.65 -1.17
CA PHE A 157 2.09 14.24 -0.35
C PHE A 157 2.44 13.07 0.58
N ALA A 158 3.19 12.08 0.09
CA ALA A 158 3.60 10.92 0.88
C ALA A 158 4.53 11.31 2.05
N GLY A 159 5.50 12.19 1.79
CA GLY A 159 6.40 12.69 2.84
C GLY A 159 5.68 13.49 3.92
N ARG A 160 4.71 14.34 3.52
CA ARG A 160 3.86 15.07 4.48
C ARG A 160 2.95 14.13 5.27
N ALA A 161 2.36 13.13 4.65
CA ALA A 161 1.50 12.15 5.33
C ALA A 161 2.28 11.43 6.43
N LEU A 162 3.47 10.92 6.10
CA LEU A 162 4.35 10.29 7.08
C LEU A 162 4.77 11.25 8.21
N TYR A 163 5.08 12.51 7.89
CA TYR A 163 5.42 13.50 8.90
C TYR A 163 4.28 13.74 9.91
N LEU A 164 3.03 13.81 9.44
CA LEU A 164 1.86 13.96 10.31
C LEU A 164 1.66 12.74 11.22
N GLN A 165 1.88 11.53 10.71
CA GLN A 165 1.83 10.29 11.51
C GLN A 165 2.88 10.31 12.63
N LEU A 166 4.12 10.69 12.31
CA LEU A 166 5.19 10.81 13.31
C LEU A 166 4.87 11.87 14.38
N GLN A 167 4.26 13.01 14.00
CA GLN A 167 3.82 14.01 14.97
C GLN A 167 2.72 13.49 15.90
N LYS A 168 1.78 12.70 15.38
CA LYS A 168 0.70 12.09 16.16
C LYS A 168 1.29 11.15 17.22
N LEU A 169 2.20 10.26 16.82
CA LEU A 169 2.90 9.34 17.73
C LEU A 169 3.66 10.08 18.83
N SER A 170 4.45 11.10 18.49
CA SER A 170 5.19 11.88 19.50
C SER A 170 4.28 12.59 20.51
N ARG A 171 3.08 13.03 20.10
CA ARG A 171 2.10 13.65 21.01
C ARG A 171 1.46 12.63 21.95
N GLU A 172 1.21 11.42 21.47
CA GLU A 172 0.65 10.32 22.27
C GLU A 172 1.65 9.81 23.32
N GLU A 173 2.95 9.78 23.00
CA GLU A 173 4.02 9.46 23.96
C GLU A 173 4.17 10.51 25.07
N LEU A 174 3.89 11.78 24.77
CA LEU A 174 3.97 12.90 25.72
C LEU A 174 2.73 13.04 26.62
N GLN A 175 1.61 12.37 26.31
CA GLN A 175 0.44 12.34 27.18
C GLN A 175 0.51 11.07 28.05
N PRO A 176 0.77 11.17 29.37
CA PRO A 176 0.76 10.00 30.23
C PRO A 176 -0.62 9.33 30.14
N LYS A 177 -0.64 8.04 29.77
CA LYS A 177 -1.86 7.21 29.82
C LYS A 177 -2.48 7.39 31.21
N LYS A 178 -3.59 8.13 31.29
CA LYS A 178 -4.39 8.21 32.50
C LYS A 178 -4.88 6.79 32.79
N ARG A 179 -4.25 6.15 33.77
CA ARG A 179 -4.73 4.92 34.39
C ARG A 179 -5.99 5.20 35.20
#